data_AF-A0A9R0UZ91-F1
#
_entry.id   AF-A0A9R0UZ91-F1
#
_cell.length_a   1.000
_cell.length_b   1.000
_cell.length_c   1.000
_cell.angle_alpha   90.00
_cell.angle_beta   90.00
_cell.angle_gamma   90.00
#
_symmetry.space_group_name_H-M   'P 1'
#
loop_
_entity.id
_entity.type
_entity.pdbx_description
1 polymer ?
#
loop_
_entity_poly.entity_id
_entity_poly.type
_entity_poly.pdbx_seq_one_letter_code
_entity_poly.pdbx_strand_id
1 'polypeptide(L)'
;MHHRDRLLKLDAAAHEALQIFQVDKHPSYMGIGRAKEGFSVFGILNKCVTPMGRRLLRAWFLRPIIDIDVINNRLNTVSLF
;
A
#
# COMPACT_ATOMS: atom_id res chain seq x y z
N MET A 1 -7.80 -16.73 20.97
CA MET A 1 -6.82 -15.73 21.45
C MET A 1 -6.45 -14.82 20.29
N HIS A 2 -6.77 -13.52 20.39
CA HIS A 2 -6.83 -12.60 19.24
C HIS A 2 -5.44 -12.19 18.72
N HIS A 3 -5.11 -12.62 17.50
CA HIS A 3 -3.89 -12.27 16.76
C HIS A 3 -3.97 -10.87 16.09
N ARG A 4 -4.51 -9.86 16.78
CA ARG A 4 -4.90 -8.59 16.15
C ARG A 4 -3.84 -7.47 16.16
N ASP A 5 -2.67 -7.66 16.78
CA ASP A 5 -1.78 -6.51 17.09
C ASP A 5 -0.34 -6.58 16.51
N ARG A 6 -0.04 -7.44 15.54
CA ARG A 6 1.31 -7.45 14.89
C ARG A 6 1.37 -6.60 13.61
N LEU A 7 0.81 -5.40 13.67
CA LEU A 7 0.88 -4.42 12.59
C LEU A 7 1.39 -3.09 13.12
N LEU A 8 2.12 -2.35 12.29
CA LEU A 8 2.54 -1.00 12.60
C LEU A 8 1.31 -0.09 12.64
N LYS A 9 1.17 0.66 13.74
CA LYS A 9 0.15 1.70 13.85
C LYS A 9 0.69 2.98 13.21
N LEU A 10 -0.02 3.46 12.18
CA LEU A 10 0.22 4.74 11.55
C LEU A 10 -1.05 5.58 11.72
N ASP A 11 -0.88 6.82 12.15
CA ASP A 11 -1.96 7.79 12.18
C ASP A 11 -2.20 8.37 10.79
N ALA A 12 -3.32 9.09 10.63
CA ALA A 12 -3.68 9.69 9.35
C ALA A 12 -2.66 10.74 8.90
N ALA A 13 -2.09 11.50 9.84
CA ALA A 13 -1.10 12.52 9.55
C ALA A 13 0.20 11.93 8.99
N ALA A 14 0.74 10.86 9.59
CA ALA A 14 1.91 10.19 9.01
C ALA A 14 1.60 9.56 7.65
N HIS A 15 0.38 9.02 7.48
CA HIS A 15 -0.03 8.42 6.22
C HIS A 15 -0.05 9.43 5.05
N GLU A 16 -0.53 10.64 5.33
CA GLU A 16 -0.55 11.76 4.37
C GLU A 16 0.85 12.36 4.17
N ALA A 17 1.59 12.63 5.25
CA ALA A 17 2.92 13.22 5.21
C ALA A 17 3.93 12.36 4.45
N LEU A 18 3.81 11.03 4.55
CA LEU A 18 4.63 10.08 3.81
C LEU A 18 4.10 9.76 2.41
N GLN A 19 2.94 10.32 2.03
CA GLN A 19 2.28 10.10 0.75
C GLN A 19 2.18 8.61 0.39
N ILE A 20 1.76 7.79 1.36
CA ILE A 20 1.67 6.33 1.18
C ILE A 20 0.69 6.00 0.04
N PHE A 21 -0.45 6.68 0.04
CA PHE A 21 -1.34 6.79 -1.12
C PHE A 21 -1.62 8.25 -1.40
N GLN A 22 -1.77 8.56 -2.68
CA GLN A 22 -2.26 9.86 -3.12
C GLN A 22 -3.29 9.61 -4.21
N VAL A 23 -4.50 10.10 -3.99
CA VAL A 23 -5.56 9.99 -4.99
C VAL A 23 -5.68 11.34 -5.68
N ASP A 24 -5.17 11.40 -6.90
CA ASP A 24 -5.31 12.60 -7.71
C ASP A 24 -6.76 12.68 -8.22
N LYS A 25 -7.41 13.79 -7.87
CA LYS A 25 -8.75 14.11 -8.38
C LYS A 25 -8.64 14.27 -9.89
N HIS A 26 -9.63 13.74 -10.60
CA HIS A 26 -9.70 13.93 -12.03
C HIS A 26 -9.83 15.43 -12.35
N PRO A 27 -9.07 15.98 -13.32
CA PRO A 27 -9.07 17.43 -13.60
C PRO A 27 -10.39 17.96 -14.19
N SER A 28 -11.38 17.08 -14.42
CA SER A 28 -12.72 17.49 -14.83
C SER A 28 -13.43 18.17 -13.66
N TYR A 29 -13.77 19.45 -13.84
CA TYR A 29 -14.60 20.21 -12.92
C TYR A 29 -16.00 19.59 -12.71
N MET A 30 -16.47 18.81 -13.68
CA MET A 30 -17.74 18.08 -13.61
C MET A 30 -17.64 16.73 -12.86
N GLY A 31 -16.45 16.34 -12.37
CA GLY A 31 -16.25 15.07 -11.66
C GLY A 31 -16.37 13.82 -12.55
N ILE A 32 -16.50 14.00 -13.87
CA ILE A 32 -16.61 12.91 -14.83
C ILE A 32 -15.20 12.39 -15.12
N GLY A 33 -14.82 11.32 -14.44
CA GLY A 33 -13.55 10.63 -14.60
C GLY A 33 -13.18 9.83 -13.34
N ARG A 34 -12.43 8.74 -13.51
CA ARG A 34 -11.96 7.95 -12.37
C ARG A 34 -10.75 8.67 -11.76
N ALA A 35 -10.80 8.89 -10.45
CA ALA A 35 -9.62 9.28 -9.69
C ALA A 35 -8.54 8.20 -9.86
N LYS A 36 -7.30 8.63 -10.04
CA LYS A 36 -6.16 7.73 -10.25
C LYS A 36 -5.22 7.88 -9.07
N GLU A 37 -4.45 6.83 -8.82
CA GLU A 37 -3.32 6.95 -7.92
C GLU A 37 -2.34 7.95 -8.53
N GLY A 38 -2.04 9.00 -7.77
CA GLY A 38 -1.09 10.05 -8.11
C GLY A 38 0.34 9.67 -7.75
N PHE A 39 1.17 10.69 -7.50
CA PHE A 39 2.54 10.47 -7.05
C PHE A 39 2.54 10.01 -5.58
N SER A 40 2.69 8.71 -5.36
CA SER A 40 2.69 8.09 -4.03
C SER A 40 3.71 6.95 -3.94
N VAL A 41 4.07 6.57 -2.72
CA VAL A 41 4.97 5.42 -2.47
C VAL A 41 4.37 4.15 -3.08
N PHE A 42 3.05 3.95 -2.94
CA PHE A 42 2.35 2.84 -3.58
C PHE A 42 2.39 2.92 -5.11
N GLY A 43 2.19 4.10 -5.70
CA GLY A 43 2.25 4.31 -7.15
C GLY A 43 3.60 3.93 -7.75
N ILE A 44 4.69 4.26 -7.05
CA ILE A 44 6.07 3.93 -7.46
C ILE A 44 6.33 2.41 -7.40
N LEU A 45 5.93 1.77 -6.29
CA LEU A 45 6.26 0.37 -6.00
C LEU A 45 5.29 -0.64 -6.62
N ASN A 46 4.10 -0.22 -7.04
CA ASN A 46 3.13 -1.11 -7.68
C ASN A 46 3.55 -1.51 -9.10
N LYS A 47 4.21 -2.66 -9.21
CA LYS A 47 4.52 -3.37 -10.47
C LYS A 47 3.62 -4.58 -10.72
N CYS A 48 2.53 -4.72 -9.97
CA CYS A 48 1.64 -5.87 -10.09
C CYS A 48 0.90 -5.87 -11.43
N VAL A 49 0.96 -7.00 -12.14
CA VAL A 49 0.29 -7.19 -13.43
C VAL A 49 -1.22 -7.39 -13.24
N THR A 50 -1.64 -8.06 -12.17
CA THR A 50 -3.06 -8.40 -11.94
C THR A 50 -3.75 -7.43 -10.99
N PRO A 51 -5.06 -7.17 -11.17
CA PRO A 51 -5.85 -6.39 -10.21
C PRO A 51 -5.85 -6.98 -8.80
N MET A 52 -5.83 -8.32 -8.68
CA MET A 52 -5.77 -8.98 -7.38
C MET A 52 -4.45 -8.70 -6.66
N GLY A 53 -3.32 -8.78 -7.37
CA GLY A 53 -2.01 -8.45 -6.82
C GLY A 53 -1.93 -6.99 -6.37
N ARG A 54 -2.45 -6.07 -7.18
CA ARG A 54 -2.54 -4.64 -6.81
C ARG A 54 -3.31 -4.42 -5.51
N ARG A 55 -4.44 -5.11 -5.33
CA ARG A 55 -5.25 -5.02 -4.08
C ARG A 55 -4.49 -5.58 -2.88
N LEU A 56 -3.78 -6.70 -3.05
CA LEU A 56 -2.96 -7.29 -1.98
C LEU A 56 -1.82 -6.34 -1.57
N LEU A 57 -1.09 -5.79 -2.54
CA LEU A 57 -0.02 -4.83 -2.28
C LEU A 57 -0.54 -3.59 -1.54
N ARG A 58 -1.71 -3.08 -1.95
CA ARG A 58 -2.37 -1.95 -1.27
C ARG A 58 -2.65 -2.28 0.20
N ALA A 59 -3.15 -3.48 0.48
CA ALA A 59 -3.40 -3.93 1.85
C ALA A 59 -2.11 -4.03 2.69
N TRP A 60 -0.98 -4.40 2.10
CA TRP A 60 0.31 -4.44 2.80
C TRP A 60 0.81 -3.04 3.18
N PHE A 61 0.57 -2.03 2.34
CA PHE A 61 0.95 -0.64 2.62
C PHE A 61 0.05 0.01 3.67
N LEU A 62 -1.24 -0.37 3.71
CA LEU A 62 -2.16 0.04 4.77
C LEU A 62 -1.85 -0.62 6.11
N ARG A 63 -1.23 -1.81 6.09
CA ARG A 63 -1.04 -2.66 7.28
C ARG A 63 0.38 -3.25 7.26
N PRO A 64 1.41 -2.44 7.51
CA PRO A 64 2.77 -2.95 7.59
C PRO A 64 2.90 -3.96 8.72
N ILE A 65 3.62 -5.04 8.47
CA ILE A 65 3.83 -6.12 9.44
C ILE A 65 5.03 -5.77 10.31
N ILE A 66 4.96 -6.08 11.61
CA ILE A 66 6.09 -5.92 12.55
C ILE A 66 6.68 -7.25 13.02
N ASP A 67 6.09 -8.35 12.58
CA ASP A 67 6.57 -9.71 12.84
C ASP A 67 7.79 -10.02 11.98
N ILE A 68 8.94 -10.19 12.62
CA ILE A 68 10.23 -10.37 11.95
C ILE A 68 10.29 -11.66 11.11
N ASP A 69 9.66 -12.75 11.57
CA ASP A 69 9.67 -14.03 10.86
C ASP A 69 8.87 -13.91 9.55
N VAL A 70 7.74 -13.21 9.60
CA VAL A 70 6.90 -12.96 8.42
C VAL A 70 7.61 -12.01 7.44
N ILE A 71 8.29 -10.98 7.94
CA ILE A 71 9.09 -10.06 7.10
C ILE A 71 10.19 -10.85 6.39
N ASN A 72 10.98 -11.62 7.12
CA ASN A 72 12.08 -12.41 6.56
C ASN A 72 11.56 -13.44 5.55
N ASN A 73 10.45 -14.13 5.84
CA ASN A 73 9.85 -15.06 4.88
C ASN A 73 9.49 -14.39 3.55
N ARG A 74 8.92 -13.17 3.59
CA ARG A 74 8.63 -12.39 2.36
C ARG A 74 9.90 -11.99 1.63
N LEU A 75 10.91 -11.50 2.34
CA LEU A 75 12.19 -11.10 1.74
C LEU A 75 12.90 -12.29 1.09
N ASN A 76 12.95 -13.44 1.77
CA ASN A 76 13.53 -14.68 1.23
C ASN A 76 12.80 -15.14 -0.03
N THR A 77 11.47 -15.04 -0.05
CA THR A 77 10.66 -15.37 -1.23
C THR A 77 11.03 -14.49 -2.42
N VAL A 78 11.18 -13.17 -2.20
CA VAL A 78 11.57 -12.24 -3.26
C VAL A 78 13.01 -12.48 -3.73
N SER A 79 13.94 -12.78 -2.82
CA SER A 79 15.34 -13.04 -3.16
C SER A 79 15.58 -14.30 -4.00
N LEU A 80 14.59 -15.19 -4.10
CA LEU A 80 14.66 -16.39 -4.94
C LEU A 80 14.43 -16.10 -6.43
N PHE A 81 13.78 -14.97 -6.75
CA PHE A 81 13.43 -14.56 -8.11
C PHE A 81 14.32 -13.42 -8.60
#